data_AF-A0A3N5W839-F1
#
_entry.id   AF-A0A3N5W839-F1
#
_cell.length_a   1.000
_cell.length_b   1.000
_cell.length_c   1.000
_cell.angle_alpha   90.00
_cell.angle_beta   90.00
_cell.angle_gamma   90.00
#
_symmetry.space_group_name_H-M   'P 1'
#
loop_
_entity.id
_entity.type
_entity.pdbx_description
1 polymer ?
#
loop_
_entity_poly.entity_id
_entity_poly.type
_entity_poly.pdbx_seq_one_letter_code
_entity_poly.pdbx_strand_id
1 'polypeptide(L)'
;VNVEAKNLPANTAFWVRVGPYEGFYSKYKFMDLVRSDSDGMVKFPVQLPATTKDTEYIMVRLDGGGMYAFNVYQNVDGGKAVPLAQVNKVKECQIVSLNPIPALKPREEFDVIWVVQNTGMADWEMEHVLFKYYEGERMHKYEDKQTLPADIKRGEVHEFVLDMRAPEQPGWYRATWMVQQVANTQKDLCRLSVRIAVEE
;
A
#
# COMPACT_ATOMS: atom_id res chain seq x y z
N VAL A 1 -23.17 13.94 1.90
CA VAL A 1 -22.96 13.73 0.43
C VAL A 1 -24.16 12.99 -0.15
N ASN A 2 -24.45 13.09 -1.44
CA ASN A 2 -25.53 12.30 -2.07
C ASN A 2 -24.91 11.09 -2.79
N VAL A 3 -25.51 9.92 -2.60
CA VAL A 3 -25.13 8.68 -3.28
C VAL A 3 -26.26 8.24 -4.19
N GLU A 4 -25.90 7.74 -5.36
CA GLU A 4 -26.82 7.18 -6.34
C GLU A 4 -26.37 5.75 -6.67
N ALA A 5 -27.31 4.81 -6.61
CA ALA A 5 -27.12 3.43 -7.02
C ALA A 5 -28.16 3.07 -8.09
N LYS A 6 -27.73 2.31 -9.08
CA LYS A 6 -28.53 1.86 -10.23
C LYS A 6 -28.34 0.37 -10.46
N ASN A 7 -29.20 -0.22 -11.28
CA ASN A 7 -29.19 -1.67 -11.58
C ASN A 7 -29.40 -2.54 -10.34
N LEU A 8 -30.14 -2.05 -9.35
CA LEU A 8 -30.59 -2.83 -8.22
C LEU A 8 -31.87 -3.59 -8.58
N PRO A 9 -32.20 -4.69 -7.89
CA PRO A 9 -33.56 -5.24 -7.92
C PRO A 9 -34.59 -4.14 -7.65
N ALA A 10 -35.63 -4.06 -8.47
CA ALA A 10 -36.68 -3.06 -8.33
C ALA A 10 -37.44 -3.19 -7.00
N ASN A 11 -37.94 -2.07 -6.46
CA ASN A 11 -38.78 -2.03 -5.26
C ASN A 11 -38.21 -2.76 -4.03
N THR A 12 -36.89 -2.84 -3.91
CA THR A 12 -36.20 -3.69 -2.92
C THR A 12 -35.54 -2.82 -1.85
N ALA A 13 -35.65 -3.25 -0.59
CA ALA A 13 -35.07 -2.54 0.55
C ALA A 13 -33.62 -2.98 0.79
N PHE A 14 -32.74 -2.03 1.09
CA PHE A 14 -31.32 -2.23 1.33
C PHE A 14 -30.87 -1.48 2.59
N TRP A 15 -30.14 -2.17 3.46
CA TRP A 15 -29.41 -1.53 4.56
C TRP A 15 -28.16 -0.87 4.02
N VAL A 16 -27.99 0.43 4.28
CA VAL A 16 -26.80 1.17 3.92
C VAL A 16 -25.75 1.07 5.03
N ARG A 17 -24.54 0.65 4.66
CA ARG A 17 -23.35 0.62 5.52
C ARG A 17 -22.27 1.50 4.93
N VAL A 18 -21.68 2.35 5.77
CA VAL A 18 -20.63 3.29 5.37
C VAL A 18 -19.48 3.22 6.35
N GLY A 19 -18.26 3.22 5.83
CA GLY A 19 -17.06 3.17 6.65
C GLY A 19 -15.79 3.25 5.81
N PRO A 20 -14.62 3.25 6.47
CA PRO A 20 -13.35 3.11 5.79
C PRO A 20 -13.35 1.85 4.92
N TYR A 21 -12.78 1.92 3.72
CA TYR A 21 -12.54 0.71 2.91
C TYR A 21 -11.72 -0.32 3.70
N GLU A 22 -10.71 0.18 4.41
CA GLU A 22 -9.84 -0.65 5.21
C GLU A 22 -10.42 -1.00 6.56
N GLY A 23 -10.42 -2.30 6.88
CA GLY A 23 -11.09 -2.78 8.07
C GLY A 23 -12.58 -2.44 8.07
N PHE A 24 -13.20 -2.32 6.89
CA PHE A 24 -14.60 -1.93 6.75
C PHE A 24 -15.51 -2.67 7.71
N TYR A 25 -15.39 -4.01 7.77
CA TYR A 25 -16.25 -4.85 8.60
C TYR A 25 -16.12 -4.64 10.11
N SER A 26 -15.02 -4.06 10.59
CA SER A 26 -14.87 -3.71 12.01
C SER A 26 -15.22 -2.25 12.32
N LYS A 27 -15.33 -1.38 11.31
CA LYS A 27 -15.45 0.08 11.49
C LYS A 27 -16.69 0.72 10.85
N TYR A 28 -17.47 -0.03 10.08
CA TYR A 28 -18.65 0.51 9.41
C TYR A 28 -19.72 0.97 10.41
N LYS A 29 -20.57 1.88 9.94
CA LYS A 29 -21.79 2.30 10.62
C LYS A 29 -22.98 2.06 9.70
N PHE A 30 -24.08 1.62 10.29
CA PHE A 30 -25.38 1.61 9.62
C PHE A 30 -25.85 3.05 9.49
N MET A 31 -26.24 3.43 8.26
CA MET A 31 -26.86 4.72 7.99
C MET A 31 -28.37 4.55 8.13
N ASP A 32 -29.08 4.33 7.02
CA ASP A 32 -30.52 4.14 6.97
C ASP A 32 -30.90 3.01 6.02
N LEU A 33 -32.15 2.55 6.13
CA LEU A 33 -32.78 1.67 5.15
C LEU A 33 -33.23 2.50 3.94
N VAL A 34 -32.80 2.11 2.75
CA VAL A 34 -33.21 2.73 1.49
C VAL A 34 -33.96 1.73 0.61
N ARG A 35 -34.82 2.22 -0.29
CA ARG A 35 -35.56 1.35 -1.21
C ARG A 35 -35.34 1.80 -2.65
N SER A 36 -35.00 0.87 -3.53
CA SER A 36 -34.95 1.12 -4.97
C SER A 36 -36.36 1.34 -5.53
N ASP A 37 -36.46 2.18 -6.55
CA ASP A 37 -37.69 2.39 -7.31
C ASP A 37 -37.96 1.24 -8.30
N SER A 38 -38.96 1.43 -9.18
CA SER A 38 -39.33 0.46 -10.21
C SER A 38 -38.24 0.21 -11.25
N ASP A 39 -37.33 1.17 -11.43
CA ASP A 39 -36.23 1.10 -12.41
C ASP A 39 -34.94 0.55 -11.77
N GLY A 40 -35.00 0.15 -10.50
CA GLY A 40 -33.84 -0.35 -9.79
C GLY A 40 -32.85 0.75 -9.42
N MET A 41 -33.31 1.99 -9.27
CA MET A 41 -32.51 3.14 -8.87
C MET A 41 -32.84 3.60 -7.46
N VAL A 42 -31.86 4.15 -6.76
CA VAL A 42 -32.06 4.83 -5.48
C VAL A 42 -31.06 5.95 -5.31
N LYS A 43 -31.54 7.11 -4.86
CA LYS A 43 -30.70 8.27 -4.51
C LYS A 43 -31.01 8.70 -3.09
N PHE A 44 -29.97 8.83 -2.28
CA PHE A 44 -30.12 9.11 -0.85
C PHE A 44 -28.95 9.93 -0.31
N PRO A 45 -29.19 10.77 0.72
CA PRO A 45 -28.12 11.44 1.42
C PRO A 45 -27.38 10.44 2.32
N VAL A 46 -26.07 10.62 2.41
CA VAL A 46 -25.19 9.92 3.34
C VAL A 46 -24.48 10.95 4.21
N GLN A 47 -24.63 10.79 5.52
CA GLN A 47 -23.79 11.46 6.52
C GLN A 47 -22.56 10.59 6.76
N LEU A 48 -21.37 11.11 6.43
CA LEU A 48 -20.14 10.33 6.61
C LEU A 48 -19.88 10.12 8.11
N PRO A 49 -19.70 8.87 8.58
CA PRO A 49 -19.45 8.60 9.99
C PRO A 49 -18.04 9.07 10.37
N ALA A 50 -17.84 9.46 11.63
CA ALA A 50 -16.53 9.93 12.14
C ALA A 50 -15.39 8.90 11.92
N THR A 51 -15.71 7.61 11.81
CA THR A 51 -14.73 6.54 11.50
C THR A 51 -14.07 6.70 10.13
N THR A 52 -14.67 7.47 9.22
CA THR A 52 -14.10 7.77 7.90
C THR A 52 -13.12 8.95 7.91
N LYS A 53 -13.00 9.68 9.02
CA LYS A 53 -12.03 10.77 9.14
C LYS A 53 -10.61 10.24 8.96
N ASP A 54 -9.77 10.99 8.23
CA ASP A 54 -8.36 10.68 7.97
C ASP A 54 -8.11 9.34 7.25
N THR A 55 -9.13 8.81 6.56
CA THR A 55 -9.01 7.62 5.71
C THR A 55 -8.92 8.00 4.24
N GLU A 56 -8.20 7.23 3.44
CA GLU A 56 -8.02 7.54 2.01
C GLU A 56 -9.25 7.13 1.18
N TYR A 57 -9.89 6.03 1.56
CA TYR A 57 -11.01 5.45 0.82
C TYR A 57 -12.19 5.14 1.73
N ILE A 58 -13.39 5.48 1.27
CA ILE A 58 -14.66 5.19 1.92
C ILE A 58 -15.38 4.13 1.10
N MET A 59 -15.85 3.06 1.74
CA MET A 59 -16.77 2.11 1.13
C MET A 59 -18.20 2.48 1.50
N VAL A 60 -19.07 2.53 0.49
CA VAL A 60 -20.52 2.57 0.67
C VAL A 60 -21.07 1.24 0.16
N ARG A 61 -21.79 0.52 1.02
CA ARG A 61 -22.34 -0.80 0.75
C ARG A 61 -23.84 -0.83 1.04
N LEU A 62 -24.59 -1.46 0.14
CA LEU A 62 -26.02 -1.72 0.25
C LEU A 62 -26.23 -3.23 0.37
N ASP A 63 -26.99 -3.68 1.36
CA ASP A 63 -27.32 -5.09 1.59
C ASP A 63 -28.83 -5.32 1.66
N GLY A 64 -29.36 -6.17 0.79
CA GLY A 64 -30.81 -6.34 0.64
C GLY A 64 -31.18 -7.22 -0.54
N GLY A 65 -32.41 -7.73 -0.57
CA GLY A 65 -32.90 -8.56 -1.68
C GLY A 65 -32.11 -9.85 -1.93
N GLY A 66 -31.42 -10.39 -0.91
CA GLY A 66 -30.55 -11.57 -1.05
C GLY A 66 -29.19 -11.29 -1.69
N MET A 67 -28.82 -10.02 -1.89
CA MET A 67 -27.56 -9.61 -2.51
C MET A 67 -26.93 -8.41 -1.80
N TYR A 68 -25.77 -8.00 -2.30
CA TYR A 68 -25.12 -6.77 -1.89
C TYR A 68 -24.52 -6.05 -3.09
N ALA A 69 -24.42 -4.73 -2.99
CA ALA A 69 -23.73 -3.88 -3.94
C ALA A 69 -22.82 -2.92 -3.17
N PHE A 70 -21.62 -2.65 -3.66
CA PHE A 70 -20.73 -1.70 -3.00
C PHE A 70 -19.81 -1.02 -4.01
N ASN A 71 -19.48 0.23 -3.71
CA ASN A 71 -18.44 0.99 -4.38
C ASN A 71 -17.48 1.57 -3.34
N VAL A 72 -16.25 1.81 -3.76
CA VAL A 72 -15.23 2.49 -2.98
C VAL A 72 -15.02 3.87 -3.59
N TYR A 73 -14.86 4.88 -2.76
CA TYR A 73 -14.73 6.28 -3.16
C TYR A 73 -13.48 6.87 -2.53
N GLN A 74 -12.78 7.73 -3.25
CA GLN A 74 -11.69 8.53 -2.66
C GLN A 74 -12.30 9.53 -1.67
N ASN A 75 -11.72 9.63 -0.47
CA ASN A 75 -12.18 10.53 0.59
C ASN A 75 -11.65 11.95 0.38
N VAL A 76 -12.20 12.62 -0.62
CA VAL A 76 -11.95 14.02 -0.97
C VAL A 76 -13.28 14.70 -1.30
N ASP A 77 -13.31 16.03 -1.29
CA ASP A 77 -14.48 16.78 -1.72
C ASP A 77 -14.82 16.44 -3.19
N GLY A 78 -16.04 15.94 -3.41
CA GLY A 78 -16.48 15.48 -4.74
C GLY A 78 -15.85 14.15 -5.20
N GLY A 79 -15.35 13.33 -4.26
CA GLY A 79 -14.74 12.03 -4.53
C GLY A 79 -15.57 11.13 -5.45
N LYS A 80 -14.88 10.50 -6.41
CA LYS A 80 -15.50 9.57 -7.39
C LYS A 80 -15.31 8.12 -6.97
N ALA A 81 -16.18 7.25 -7.48
CA ALA A 81 -16.00 5.82 -7.33
C ALA A 81 -14.68 5.39 -8.00
N VAL A 82 -13.86 4.63 -7.27
CA VAL A 82 -12.58 4.11 -7.73
C VAL A 82 -12.70 2.60 -7.98
N PRO A 83 -12.18 2.08 -9.11
CA PRO A 83 -12.15 0.64 -9.36
C PRO A 83 -11.36 -0.09 -8.27
N LEU A 84 -11.83 -1.27 -7.83
CA LEU A 84 -11.13 -2.04 -6.79
C LEU A 84 -9.70 -2.41 -7.18
N ALA A 85 -9.42 -2.62 -8.47
CA ALA A 85 -8.06 -2.84 -8.95
C ALA A 85 -7.12 -1.65 -8.69
N GLN A 86 -7.66 -0.42 -8.64
CA GLN A 86 -6.91 0.79 -8.30
C GLN A 86 -6.73 0.92 -6.78
N VAL A 87 -7.78 0.63 -6.00
CA VAL A 87 -7.71 0.62 -4.53
C VAL A 87 -6.73 -0.44 -4.04
N ASN A 88 -6.67 -1.60 -4.71
CA ASN A 88 -5.71 -2.67 -4.42
C ASN A 88 -4.30 -2.39 -4.95
N LYS A 89 -4.07 -1.23 -5.57
CA LYS A 89 -2.75 -0.74 -5.99
C LYS A 89 -2.26 0.35 -5.02
N VAL A 90 -2.47 0.14 -3.72
CA VAL A 90 -1.73 0.89 -2.69
C VAL A 90 -0.25 0.66 -2.96
N LYS A 91 0.48 1.74 -3.20
CA LYS A 91 1.93 1.67 -3.24
C LYS A 91 2.37 1.51 -1.78
N GLU A 92 2.77 0.31 -1.41
CA GLU A 92 3.14 0.00 -0.02
C GLU A 92 4.32 0.85 0.48
N CYS A 93 5.16 1.36 -0.43
CA CYS A 93 6.26 2.25 -0.08
C CYS A 93 6.55 3.32 -1.14
N GLN A 94 7.33 4.33 -0.75
CA GLN A 94 8.01 5.24 -1.66
C GLN A 94 9.48 5.40 -1.26
N ILE A 95 10.40 5.21 -2.21
CA ILE A 95 11.80 5.62 -2.02
C ILE A 95 11.82 7.15 -2.10
N VAL A 96 12.21 7.78 -0.99
CA VAL A 96 12.37 9.23 -0.86
C VAL A 96 13.71 9.65 -1.46
N SER A 97 14.78 8.94 -1.13
CA SER A 97 16.12 9.18 -1.68
C SER A 97 16.99 7.94 -1.62
N LEU A 98 18.06 7.97 -2.41
CA LEU A 98 19.20 7.06 -2.38
C LEU A 98 20.44 7.94 -2.26
N ASN A 99 21.38 7.61 -1.38
CA ASN A 99 22.63 8.35 -1.28
C ASN A 99 23.40 8.34 -2.62
N PRO A 100 24.13 9.42 -2.97
CA PRO A 100 24.98 9.42 -4.15
C PRO A 100 26.12 8.40 -3.97
N ILE A 101 26.33 7.55 -4.97
CA ILE A 101 27.43 6.59 -5.01
C ILE A 101 28.29 6.94 -6.23
N PRO A 102 29.55 7.37 -6.03
CA PRO A 102 30.46 7.68 -7.14
C PRO A 102 30.86 6.40 -7.89
N ALA A 103 31.63 6.57 -8.98
CA ALA A 103 32.35 5.43 -9.55
C ALA A 103 33.31 4.85 -8.50
N LEU A 104 33.31 3.52 -8.38
CA LEU A 104 34.06 2.78 -7.38
C LEU A 104 35.22 2.04 -8.03
N LYS A 105 36.30 1.83 -7.28
CA LYS A 105 37.37 0.92 -7.71
C LYS A 105 36.93 -0.54 -7.55
N PRO A 106 37.59 -1.48 -8.27
CA PRO A 106 37.46 -2.90 -7.99
C PRO A 106 37.57 -3.19 -6.50
N ARG A 107 36.60 -3.96 -5.98
CA ARG A 107 36.58 -4.42 -4.59
C ARG A 107 36.46 -3.32 -3.52
N GLU A 108 36.20 -2.06 -3.89
CA GLU A 108 35.98 -0.95 -2.96
C GLU A 108 34.74 -1.19 -2.09
N GLU A 109 34.83 -0.84 -0.80
CA GLU A 109 33.71 -0.93 0.14
C GLU A 109 32.88 0.36 0.09
N PHE A 110 31.56 0.25 0.18
CA PHE A 110 30.65 1.38 0.13
C PHE A 110 29.34 1.06 0.83
N ASP A 111 28.65 2.11 1.30
CA ASP A 111 27.35 1.97 1.95
C ASP A 111 26.24 2.42 1.01
N VAL A 112 25.18 1.63 0.96
CA VAL A 112 23.94 2.01 0.30
C VAL A 112 22.91 2.40 1.35
N ILE A 113 22.37 3.60 1.22
CA ILE A 113 21.35 4.16 2.11
C ILE A 113 20.14 4.53 1.27
N TRP A 114 19.05 3.77 1.42
CA TRP A 114 17.75 4.15 0.89
C TRP A 114 16.91 4.76 2.01
N VAL A 115 16.43 5.98 1.79
CA VAL A 115 15.41 6.60 2.63
C VAL A 115 14.05 6.22 2.04
N VAL A 116 13.23 5.51 2.81
CA VAL A 116 11.96 4.94 2.34
C VAL A 116 10.82 5.35 3.26
N GLN A 117 9.72 5.81 2.67
CA GLN A 117 8.48 6.07 3.39
C GLN A 117 7.52 4.89 3.26
N ASN A 118 6.92 4.46 4.37
CA ASN A 118 5.77 3.56 4.37
C ASN A 118 4.52 4.35 3.90
N THR A 119 4.19 4.22 2.62
CA THR A 119 2.96 4.80 2.03
C THR A 119 1.82 3.79 1.97
N GLY A 120 2.08 2.57 2.46
CA GLY A 120 1.10 1.55 2.70
C GLY A 120 0.14 1.95 3.80
N MET A 121 -0.87 1.12 3.98
CA MET A 121 -1.97 1.46 4.87
C MET A 121 -1.89 0.75 6.23
N ALA A 122 -0.97 -0.20 6.36
CA ALA A 122 -0.64 -0.91 7.58
C ALA A 122 0.79 -0.57 8.04
N ASP A 123 1.02 -0.71 9.34
CA ASP A 123 2.36 -0.62 9.93
C ASP A 123 3.20 -1.83 9.47
N TRP A 124 4.50 -1.61 9.31
CA TRP A 124 5.45 -2.70 9.05
C TRP A 124 6.00 -3.20 10.38
N GLU A 125 5.38 -4.24 10.91
CA GLU A 125 5.76 -4.85 12.19
C GLU A 125 7.10 -5.60 12.06
N MET A 126 8.06 -5.29 12.93
CA MET A 126 9.45 -5.77 12.82
C MET A 126 9.59 -7.28 12.85
N GLU A 127 8.70 -7.97 13.58
CA GLU A 127 8.67 -9.44 13.69
C GLU A 127 8.12 -10.12 12.42
N HIS A 128 7.44 -9.36 11.56
CA HIS A 128 6.68 -9.86 10.43
C HIS A 128 7.17 -9.34 9.08
N VAL A 129 8.23 -8.55 9.07
CA VAL A 129 8.81 -7.95 7.87
C VAL A 129 10.30 -8.26 7.78
N LEU A 130 10.72 -8.71 6.59
CA LEU A 130 12.12 -8.92 6.26
C LEU A 130 12.58 -7.95 5.19
N PHE A 131 13.77 -7.40 5.38
CA PHE A 131 14.54 -6.74 4.34
C PHE A 131 15.56 -7.72 3.76
N LYS A 132 15.40 -8.10 2.49
CA LYS A 132 16.13 -9.23 1.90
C LYS A 132 16.62 -8.96 0.48
N TYR A 133 17.70 -9.62 0.11
CA TYR A 133 18.17 -9.66 -1.27
C TYR A 133 17.09 -10.28 -2.17
N TYR A 134 16.88 -9.68 -3.35
CA TYR A 134 15.87 -10.12 -4.30
C TYR A 134 16.51 -10.60 -5.61
N GLU A 135 17.30 -9.77 -6.27
CA GLU A 135 17.95 -10.10 -7.56
C GLU A 135 19.12 -9.16 -7.88
N GLY A 136 19.92 -9.53 -8.90
CA GLY A 136 21.02 -8.74 -9.42
C GLY A 136 22.41 -9.26 -9.03
N GLU A 137 23.36 -8.34 -8.88
CA GLU A 137 24.72 -8.60 -8.41
C GLU A 137 24.76 -8.66 -6.88
N ARG A 138 25.45 -9.65 -6.33
CA ARG A 138 25.57 -9.82 -4.87
C ARG A 138 26.72 -8.98 -4.35
N MET A 139 26.40 -7.75 -3.99
CA MET A 139 27.39 -6.77 -3.49
C MET A 139 27.38 -6.62 -1.96
N HIS A 140 26.43 -7.20 -1.23
CA HIS A 140 26.35 -7.07 0.24
C HIS A 140 27.42 -7.91 0.95
N LYS A 141 27.92 -7.45 2.10
CA LYS A 141 28.97 -8.13 2.86
C LYS A 141 28.46 -9.25 3.78
N TYR A 142 27.21 -9.17 4.22
CA TYR A 142 26.66 -10.03 5.28
C TYR A 142 25.51 -10.92 4.78
N GLU A 143 24.48 -11.13 5.60
CA GLU A 143 23.36 -12.01 5.32
C GLU A 143 22.46 -11.51 4.17
N ASP A 144 21.83 -12.44 3.46
CA ASP A 144 20.83 -12.19 2.42
C ASP A 144 19.52 -11.56 2.94
N LYS A 145 19.39 -11.41 4.26
CA LYS A 145 18.18 -10.92 4.92
C LYS A 145 18.49 -10.31 6.29
N GLN A 146 17.66 -9.36 6.68
CA GLN A 146 17.69 -8.67 7.95
C GLN A 146 16.25 -8.44 8.42
N THR A 147 16.02 -8.49 9.74
CA THR A 147 14.77 -8.00 10.34
C THR A 147 14.83 -6.49 10.46
N LEU A 148 13.68 -5.84 10.57
CA LEU A 148 13.65 -4.41 10.89
C LEU A 148 14.15 -4.19 12.33
N PRO A 149 14.84 -3.08 12.63
CA PRO A 149 15.27 -2.76 14.00
C PRO A 149 14.12 -2.29 14.90
N ALA A 150 13.02 -1.81 14.30
CA ALA A 150 11.80 -1.36 14.97
C ALA A 150 10.63 -1.38 13.96
N ASP A 151 9.40 -1.27 14.48
CA ASP A 151 8.21 -1.10 13.64
C ASP A 151 8.28 0.20 12.84
N ILE A 152 7.84 0.18 11.59
CA ILE A 152 7.75 1.38 10.74
C ILE A 152 6.27 1.70 10.52
N LYS A 153 5.80 2.75 11.18
CA LYS A 153 4.38 3.13 11.16
C LYS A 153 3.97 3.63 9.78
N ARG A 154 2.67 3.60 9.52
CA ARG A 154 2.09 4.27 8.36
C ARG A 154 2.52 5.73 8.29
N GLY A 155 3.03 6.13 7.12
CA GLY A 155 3.52 7.48 6.85
C GLY A 155 4.94 7.77 7.34
N GLU A 156 5.53 6.87 8.14
CA GLU A 156 6.88 7.01 8.69
C GLU A 156 7.96 6.83 7.61
N VAL A 157 9.09 7.52 7.80
CA VAL A 157 10.28 7.44 6.95
C VAL A 157 11.36 6.67 7.70
N HIS A 158 11.97 5.69 7.04
CA HIS A 158 13.02 4.85 7.57
C HIS A 158 14.23 4.79 6.63
N GLU A 159 15.42 4.67 7.20
CA GLU A 159 16.68 4.53 6.45
C GLU A 159 17.12 3.06 6.45
N PHE A 160 17.16 2.47 5.26
CA PHE A 160 17.73 1.14 5.05
C PHE A 160 19.19 1.28 4.63
N VAL A 161 20.09 0.79 5.48
CA VAL A 161 21.54 0.85 5.28
C VAL A 161 22.10 -0.54 5.00
N LEU A 162 22.98 -0.66 4.01
CA LEU A 162 23.70 -1.89 3.70
C LEU A 162 25.18 -1.62 3.42
N ASP A 163 26.03 -2.34 4.15
CA ASP A 163 27.47 -2.43 3.84
C ASP A 163 27.68 -3.33 2.62
N MET A 164 28.29 -2.76 1.58
CA MET A 164 28.53 -3.42 0.31
C MET A 164 30.00 -3.37 -0.12
N ARG A 165 30.34 -4.23 -1.07
CA ARG A 165 31.64 -4.29 -1.74
C ARG A 165 31.44 -4.38 -3.25
N ALA A 166 32.09 -3.49 -3.97
CA ALA A 166 32.05 -3.44 -5.42
C ALA A 166 32.62 -4.74 -6.02
N PRO A 167 32.09 -5.20 -7.17
CA PRO A 167 32.68 -6.31 -7.92
C PRO A 167 34.13 -6.04 -8.33
N GLU A 168 34.84 -7.12 -8.71
CA GLU A 168 36.25 -7.02 -9.13
C GLU A 168 36.41 -6.48 -10.55
N GLN A 169 35.46 -6.77 -11.42
CA GLN A 169 35.57 -6.39 -12.83
C GLN A 169 34.98 -5.00 -13.04
N PRO A 170 35.61 -4.15 -13.88
CA PRO A 170 35.00 -2.91 -14.31
C PRO A 170 33.67 -3.15 -15.03
N GLY A 171 32.69 -2.27 -14.82
CA GLY A 171 31.37 -2.40 -15.42
C GLY A 171 30.24 -1.77 -14.62
N TRP A 172 29.03 -1.89 -15.15
CA TRP A 172 27.80 -1.43 -14.50
C TRP A 172 27.11 -2.58 -13.78
N TYR A 173 26.82 -2.39 -12.51
CA TYR A 173 26.18 -3.40 -11.67
C TYR A 173 24.90 -2.87 -11.06
N ARG A 174 23.96 -3.78 -10.82
CA ARG A 174 22.69 -3.48 -10.14
C ARG A 174 22.42 -4.56 -9.10
N ALA A 175 21.97 -4.15 -7.92
CA ALA A 175 21.33 -5.03 -6.96
C ALA A 175 19.93 -4.50 -6.64
N THR A 176 18.98 -5.41 -6.41
CA THR A 176 17.66 -5.09 -5.88
C THR A 176 17.43 -5.85 -4.58
N TRP A 177 17.04 -5.12 -3.56
CA TRP A 177 16.57 -5.62 -2.29
C TRP A 177 15.06 -5.42 -2.16
N MET A 178 14.45 -6.14 -1.25
CA MET A 178 13.02 -6.16 -1.05
C MET A 178 12.66 -6.08 0.43
N VAL A 179 11.73 -5.19 0.77
CA VAL A 179 11.00 -5.24 2.03
C VAL A 179 9.77 -6.10 1.78
N GLN A 180 9.63 -7.19 2.54
CA GLN A 180 8.59 -8.19 2.33
C GLN A 180 7.94 -8.55 3.66
N GLN A 181 6.62 -8.52 3.69
CA GLN A 181 5.84 -9.08 4.79
C GLN A 181 5.84 -10.61 4.66
N VAL A 182 6.15 -11.29 5.76
CA VAL A 182 6.24 -12.76 5.83
C VAL A 182 5.19 -13.39 6.76
N ALA A 183 4.37 -12.59 7.45
CA ALA A 183 3.27 -13.10 8.28
C ALA A 183 2.01 -13.40 7.44
N ASN A 184 1.41 -14.57 7.67
CA ASN A 184 0.14 -15.08 7.08
C ASN A 184 0.11 -15.24 5.55
N THR A 185 0.54 -14.23 4.80
CA THR A 185 0.63 -14.22 3.33
C THR A 185 1.84 -13.40 2.92
N GLN A 186 2.71 -13.97 2.09
CA GLN A 186 3.89 -13.28 1.59
C GLN A 186 3.47 -12.12 0.68
N LYS A 187 3.86 -10.89 1.05
CA LYS A 187 3.51 -9.66 0.32
C LYS A 187 4.74 -8.78 0.12
N ASP A 188 5.02 -8.43 -1.12
CA ASP A 188 6.07 -7.49 -1.48
C ASP A 188 5.64 -6.06 -1.08
N LEU A 189 6.37 -5.44 -0.14
CA LEU A 189 6.08 -4.08 0.34
C LEU A 189 6.92 -3.04 -0.42
N CYS A 190 8.20 -3.32 -0.65
CA CYS A 190 9.07 -2.36 -1.32
C CYS A 190 10.17 -3.04 -2.11
N ARG A 191 10.57 -2.47 -3.25
CA ARG A 191 11.76 -2.89 -4.01
C ARG A 191 12.76 -1.74 -4.05
N LEU A 192 13.92 -1.96 -3.45
CA LEU A 192 14.99 -0.99 -3.27
C LEU A 192 16.13 -1.38 -4.22
N SER A 193 16.31 -0.64 -5.32
CA SER A 193 17.39 -0.90 -6.27
C SER A 193 18.54 0.08 -6.10
N VAL A 194 19.75 -0.40 -6.30
CA VAL A 194 20.98 0.39 -6.42
C VAL A 194 21.66 0.05 -7.75
N ARG A 195 22.30 1.05 -8.37
CA ARG A 195 23.18 0.88 -9.52
C ARG A 195 24.51 1.55 -9.23
N ILE A 196 25.61 0.89 -9.58
CA ILE A 196 26.98 1.41 -9.42
C ILE A 196 27.77 1.23 -10.73
N ALA A 197 28.82 2.03 -10.87
CA ALA A 197 29.87 1.85 -11.86
C ALA A 197 31.16 1.44 -11.15
N VAL A 198 31.85 0.45 -11.70
CA VAL A 198 33.21 0.07 -11.29
C VAL A 198 34.18 0.47 -12.40
N GLU A 199 35.19 1.26 -12.05
CA GLU A 199 36.18 1.83 -12.97
C GLU A 199 37.61 1.56 -12.44
N GLU A 200 38.59 1.50 -13.35
CA GLU A 200 40.00 1.22 -13.02
C GLU A 200 40.70 2.36 -12.26
#